data_AF-A0A924HKW8-F1
#
_entry.id   AF-A0A924HKW8-F1
#
_cell.length_a   1.000
_cell.length_b   1.000
_cell.length_c   1.000
_cell.angle_alpha   90.00
_cell.angle_beta   90.00
_cell.angle_gamma   90.00
#
_symmetry.space_group_name_H-M   'P 1'
#
loop_
_entity.id
_entity.type
_entity.pdbx_description
1 polymer ?
#
loop_
_entity_poly.entity_id
_entity_poly.type
_entity_poly.pdbx_seq_one_letter_code
_entity_poly.pdbx_strand_id
1 'polypeptide(L)'
;MANSKSSDFLLTETDIGKKLDNPYTVANMRKALANLATKGDVKKVENLIATTHYYIKFMPKDEAQYDLLKVDSNLVIYPFPLDVKLSKNNKGNYREPGLPDGVPTYQYAAVPVGYKLPKVGYEVLADLYLPNERMSSSKVAANGLRSLGAPEVTVKGLVNEAERMVAATNGFEEELPPGDDGGYGGGGGGGGGSTCGAPIGEWRPSGRMTMTDDVRGSIGVEGLKIRAYRWFTTYIGFTDANGNYCVDGTFTRPANYWFDFERYEFSVNHNAGGPREISGPKIEGPWNKDFTGYDKFCATIFRAAFHYYYGDIQGLRRPPENSFFNGFQMKIGAYTDNDVNNTSPARLILNLQMIHIFTHPGESSDETYATTIHELAHAVHWNMYASSGWTITNTYTQTSLTVCESWATGVQYVLTRMVYLNYKGRWCNFGDDYKNVIMDMIDTPAEITYYQPNNYGFTNYGYASPQDEVEGYTIVQIQDALIDQTSWLDWRNNIKNLYNNGTENNLDALFNVWSNH
;
A
#
# COMPACT_ATOMS: atom_id res chain seq x y z
N MET A 1 -30.99 -14.16 10.30
CA MET A 1 -30.78 -15.01 9.12
C MET A 1 -31.54 -14.41 7.95
N ALA A 2 -30.85 -13.71 7.06
CA ALA A 2 -31.30 -13.40 5.71
C ALA A 2 -30.04 -13.12 4.89
N ASN A 3 -29.85 -13.92 3.84
CA ASN A 3 -28.70 -14.00 2.96
C ASN A 3 -28.26 -12.62 2.43
N SER A 4 -27.04 -12.19 2.77
CA SER A 4 -26.29 -11.27 1.92
C SER A 4 -25.84 -12.06 0.69
N LYS A 5 -26.44 -11.78 -0.47
CA LYS A 5 -25.88 -12.25 -1.74
C LYS A 5 -24.54 -11.54 -1.96
N SER A 6 -23.43 -12.21 -1.66
CA SER A 6 -22.10 -11.87 -2.19
C SER A 6 -21.95 -12.32 -3.65
N SER A 7 -23.02 -12.21 -4.45
CA SER A 7 -23.07 -12.86 -5.77
C SER A 7 -22.37 -12.09 -6.89
N ASP A 8 -21.82 -10.90 -6.64
CA ASP A 8 -21.36 -10.02 -7.72
C ASP A 8 -19.84 -10.00 -7.92
N PHE A 9 -19.06 -10.86 -7.23
CA PHE A 9 -17.60 -10.92 -7.42
C PHE A 9 -16.96 -12.31 -7.33
N LEU A 10 -17.71 -13.37 -7.62
CA LEU A 10 -17.11 -14.68 -7.87
C LEU A 10 -16.49 -14.69 -9.27
N LEU A 11 -15.27 -14.15 -9.38
CA LEU A 11 -14.41 -14.41 -10.54
C LEU A 11 -14.25 -15.93 -10.66
N THR A 12 -14.55 -16.43 -11.85
CA THR A 12 -14.58 -17.87 -12.14
C THR A 12 -13.20 -18.30 -12.65
N GLU A 13 -12.97 -19.61 -12.78
CA GLU A 13 -11.77 -20.20 -13.41
C GLU A 13 -11.44 -19.54 -14.78
N THR A 14 -12.41 -18.90 -15.41
CA THR A 14 -12.34 -18.09 -16.64
C THR A 14 -11.51 -16.80 -16.54
N ASP A 15 -11.15 -16.29 -15.35
CA ASP A 15 -10.40 -15.04 -15.19
C ASP A 15 -8.88 -15.24 -15.04
N ILE A 16 -8.45 -16.41 -14.58
CA ILE A 16 -7.08 -16.88 -14.71
C ILE A 16 -6.98 -17.47 -16.11
N GLY A 17 -6.42 -16.73 -17.06
CA GLY A 17 -6.27 -17.29 -18.40
C GLY A 17 -5.35 -18.50 -18.43
N LYS A 18 -5.07 -18.99 -19.64
CA LYS A 18 -4.33 -20.23 -19.89
C LYS A 18 -3.01 -20.31 -19.10
N LYS A 19 -2.77 -21.44 -18.42
CA LYS A 19 -1.45 -21.80 -17.88
C LYS A 19 -0.41 -21.82 -18.98
N LEU A 20 0.71 -21.17 -18.73
CA LEU A 20 1.80 -21.00 -19.67
C LEU A 20 2.90 -22.02 -19.38
N ASP A 21 3.52 -22.53 -20.44
CA ASP A 21 4.75 -23.28 -20.36
C ASP A 21 5.86 -22.35 -19.89
N ASN A 22 6.38 -22.60 -18.69
CA ASN A 22 7.36 -21.76 -18.03
C ASN A 22 8.77 -21.94 -18.66
N PRO A 23 9.35 -20.90 -19.29
CA PRO A 23 10.67 -20.99 -19.92
C PRO A 23 11.82 -21.07 -18.90
N TYR A 24 11.63 -20.57 -17.68
CA TYR A 24 12.63 -20.47 -16.62
C TYR A 24 12.76 -21.72 -15.75
N THR A 25 11.97 -22.78 -16.01
CA THR A 25 12.21 -24.06 -15.32
C THR A 25 13.62 -24.55 -15.64
N VAL A 26 14.30 -25.17 -14.67
CA VAL A 26 15.65 -25.74 -14.88
C VAL A 26 15.67 -26.69 -16.09
N ALA A 27 14.59 -27.45 -16.29
CA ALA A 27 14.43 -28.33 -17.45
C ALA A 27 14.43 -27.56 -18.78
N ASN A 28 13.65 -26.48 -18.90
CA ASN A 28 13.58 -25.70 -20.14
C ASN A 28 14.85 -24.88 -20.38
N MET A 29 15.46 -24.32 -19.33
CA MET A 29 16.74 -23.61 -19.46
C MET A 29 17.88 -24.56 -19.88
N ARG A 30 17.91 -25.79 -19.38
CA ARG A 30 18.86 -26.82 -19.85
C ARG A 30 18.65 -27.19 -21.31
N LYS A 31 17.39 -27.35 -21.74
CA LYS A 31 17.06 -27.61 -23.15
C LYS A 31 17.47 -26.43 -24.05
N ALA A 32 17.19 -25.19 -23.64
CA ALA A 32 17.61 -24.00 -24.37
C ALA A 32 19.13 -23.93 -24.50
N LEU A 33 19.87 -24.18 -23.42
CA LEU A 33 21.33 -24.25 -23.47
C LEU A 33 21.82 -25.36 -24.40
N ALA A 34 21.19 -26.52 -24.38
CA ALA A 34 21.53 -27.65 -25.24
C ALA A 34 21.29 -27.33 -26.73
N ASN A 35 20.18 -26.66 -27.05
CA ASN A 35 19.87 -26.23 -28.41
C ASN A 35 20.95 -25.30 -28.96
N LEU A 36 21.42 -24.35 -28.14
CA LEU A 36 22.44 -23.37 -28.53
C LEU A 36 23.85 -23.95 -28.57
N ALA A 37 24.18 -24.86 -27.65
CA ALA A 37 25.56 -25.28 -27.42
C ALA A 37 25.90 -26.71 -27.87
N THR A 38 24.94 -27.63 -27.89
CA THR A 38 25.21 -29.07 -28.06
C THR A 38 24.30 -29.75 -29.06
N LYS A 39 23.67 -29.00 -29.97
CA LYS A 39 22.71 -29.52 -30.97
C LYS A 39 21.55 -30.29 -30.32
N GLY A 40 21.12 -29.86 -29.13
CA GLY A 40 20.00 -30.44 -28.38
C GLY A 40 20.38 -31.57 -27.41
N ASP A 41 21.67 -31.91 -27.25
CA ASP A 41 22.10 -32.93 -26.29
C ASP A 41 22.13 -32.39 -24.85
N VAL A 42 21.00 -32.54 -24.16
CA VAL A 42 20.78 -32.04 -22.79
C VAL A 42 21.73 -32.66 -21.77
N LYS A 43 22.12 -33.94 -21.94
CA LYS A 43 22.98 -34.66 -20.98
C LYS A 43 24.35 -33.99 -20.85
N LYS A 44 24.85 -33.36 -21.91
CA LYS A 44 26.13 -32.65 -21.89
C LYS A 44 26.10 -31.38 -21.04
N VAL A 45 24.95 -30.73 -20.91
CA VAL A 45 24.82 -29.42 -20.26
C VAL A 45 24.04 -29.47 -18.94
N GLU A 46 23.57 -30.65 -18.52
CA GLU A 46 22.70 -30.80 -17.35
C GLU A 46 23.31 -30.22 -16.06
N ASN A 47 24.62 -30.38 -15.87
CA ASN A 47 25.33 -29.90 -14.69
C ASN A 47 25.76 -28.42 -14.79
N LEU A 48 25.50 -27.77 -15.92
CA LEU A 48 25.87 -26.36 -16.16
C LEU A 48 24.81 -25.37 -15.70
N ILE A 49 23.57 -25.86 -15.53
CA ILE A 49 22.44 -25.08 -15.04
C ILE A 49 21.92 -25.76 -13.77
N ALA A 50 21.93 -25.01 -12.67
CA ALA A 50 21.46 -25.44 -11.36
C ALA A 50 20.30 -24.55 -10.89
N THR A 51 19.50 -25.04 -9.95
CA THR A 51 18.41 -24.25 -9.36
C THR A 51 18.97 -23.02 -8.66
N THR A 52 18.43 -21.85 -8.99
CA THR A 52 18.77 -20.57 -8.36
C THR A 52 17.63 -20.06 -7.48
N HIS A 53 16.40 -20.38 -7.85
CA HIS A 53 15.19 -19.95 -7.18
C HIS A 53 14.17 -21.09 -7.17
N TYR A 54 13.26 -21.03 -6.20
CA TYR A 54 12.05 -21.85 -6.17
C TYR A 54 10.84 -20.99 -6.51
N TYR A 55 9.97 -21.51 -7.38
CA TYR A 55 8.62 -20.97 -7.54
C TYR A 55 7.73 -21.59 -6.47
N ILE A 56 7.20 -20.77 -5.57
CA ILE A 56 6.47 -21.21 -4.38
C ILE A 56 5.03 -20.69 -4.40
N LYS A 57 4.12 -21.55 -3.97
CA LYS A 57 2.72 -21.23 -3.63
C LYS A 57 2.53 -21.33 -2.12
N PHE A 58 2.30 -20.20 -1.47
CA PHE A 58 1.89 -20.13 -0.07
C PHE A 58 0.37 -20.29 0.05
N MET A 59 -0.04 -21.03 1.09
CA MET A 59 -1.42 -21.38 1.39
C MET A 59 -1.76 -20.95 2.82
N PRO A 60 -1.91 -19.64 3.06
CA PRO A 60 -2.33 -19.14 4.38
C PRO A 60 -3.72 -19.69 4.72
N LYS A 61 -3.88 -20.18 5.95
CA LYS A 61 -5.15 -20.75 6.44
C LYS A 61 -6.10 -19.70 7.00
N ASP A 62 -5.54 -18.58 7.43
CA ASP A 62 -6.22 -17.47 8.09
C ASP A 62 -5.41 -16.18 7.86
N GLU A 63 -5.99 -15.07 8.31
CA GLU A 63 -5.39 -13.75 8.17
C GLU A 63 -4.06 -13.61 8.92
N ALA A 64 -3.93 -14.26 10.08
CA ALA A 64 -2.69 -14.23 10.86
C ALA A 64 -1.52 -14.87 10.09
N GLN A 65 -1.77 -15.97 9.37
CA GLN A 65 -0.77 -16.56 8.48
C GLN A 65 -0.51 -15.72 7.23
N TYR A 66 -1.51 -15.02 6.70
CA TYR A 66 -1.29 -14.08 5.60
C TYR A 66 -0.38 -12.93 6.02
N ASP A 67 -0.60 -12.37 7.21
CA ASP A 67 0.21 -11.28 7.77
C ASP A 67 1.68 -11.68 7.94
N LEU A 68 1.98 -12.95 8.28
CA LEU A 68 3.36 -13.47 8.32
C LEU A 68 4.10 -13.36 6.98
N LEU A 69 3.38 -13.35 5.85
CA LEU A 69 3.99 -13.17 4.52
C LEU A 69 4.37 -11.70 4.25
N LYS A 70 3.79 -10.76 5.00
CA LYS A 70 3.98 -9.30 4.84
C LYS A 70 5.02 -8.72 5.80
N VAL A 71 5.53 -9.51 6.74
CA VAL A 71 6.53 -9.10 7.73
C VAL A 71 7.91 -8.85 7.09
N ASP A 72 8.28 -9.63 6.09
CA ASP A 72 9.56 -9.48 5.38
C ASP A 72 9.36 -8.68 4.08
N SER A 73 9.85 -7.44 4.06
CA SER A 73 9.72 -6.55 2.91
C SER A 73 10.47 -7.04 1.67
N ASN A 74 11.38 -8.02 1.80
CA ASN A 74 12.11 -8.61 0.67
C ASN A 74 11.32 -9.73 -0.01
N LEU A 75 10.28 -10.28 0.65
CA LEU A 75 9.44 -11.31 0.07
C LEU A 75 8.40 -10.67 -0.84
N VAL A 76 8.63 -10.73 -2.15
CA VAL A 76 7.68 -10.24 -3.15
C VAL A 76 6.66 -11.34 -3.46
N ILE A 77 5.42 -11.10 -3.08
CA ILE A 77 4.29 -12.02 -3.29
C ILE A 77 3.25 -11.44 -4.26
N TYR A 78 2.54 -12.34 -4.92
CA TYR A 78 1.44 -12.05 -5.83
C TYR A 78 0.22 -12.89 -5.45
N PRO A 79 -1.00 -12.36 -5.53
CA PRO A 79 -2.20 -13.13 -5.24
C PRO A 79 -2.53 -14.15 -6.35
N PHE A 80 -1.87 -14.06 -7.51
CA PHE A 80 -2.09 -14.88 -8.70
C PHE A 80 -0.82 -15.66 -9.10
N PRO A 81 -0.98 -16.81 -9.79
CA PRO A 81 0.16 -17.53 -10.36
C PRO A 81 0.94 -16.67 -11.36
N LEU A 82 2.27 -16.79 -11.37
CA LEU A 82 3.15 -16.04 -12.28
C LEU A 82 3.29 -16.69 -13.67
N ASP A 83 2.84 -17.93 -13.81
CA ASP A 83 2.89 -18.76 -15.02
C ASP A 83 1.52 -18.89 -15.71
N VAL A 84 0.69 -17.85 -15.64
CA VAL A 84 -0.62 -17.81 -16.31
C VAL A 84 -0.76 -16.52 -17.10
N LYS A 85 -1.52 -16.58 -18.19
CA LYS A 85 -1.91 -15.37 -18.93
C LYS A 85 -3.08 -14.73 -18.21
N LEU A 86 -2.85 -13.66 -17.45
CA LEU A 86 -3.96 -12.92 -16.82
C LEU A 86 -4.94 -12.43 -17.90
N SER A 87 -6.23 -12.63 -17.66
CA SER A 87 -7.28 -12.11 -18.55
C SER A 87 -7.20 -10.58 -18.61
N LYS A 88 -7.51 -9.98 -19.76
CA LYS A 88 -7.63 -8.50 -19.88
C LYS A 88 -8.69 -7.93 -18.93
N ASN A 89 -9.60 -8.76 -18.46
CA ASN A 89 -10.65 -8.37 -17.51
C ASN A 89 -10.20 -8.47 -16.04
N ASN A 90 -9.02 -9.04 -15.76
CA ASN A 90 -8.48 -9.06 -14.40
C ASN A 90 -8.01 -7.66 -14.02
N LYS A 91 -8.80 -7.00 -13.18
CA LYS A 91 -8.55 -5.64 -12.69
C LYS A 91 -7.92 -5.61 -11.28
N GLY A 92 -7.33 -6.71 -10.82
CA GLY A 92 -6.62 -6.74 -9.53
C GLY A 92 -7.43 -7.24 -8.33
N ASN A 93 -8.24 -8.29 -8.51
CA ASN A 93 -9.04 -8.91 -7.43
C ASN A 93 -9.06 -10.44 -7.55
N TYR A 94 -7.98 -11.04 -8.06
CA TYR A 94 -7.97 -12.47 -8.27
C TYR A 94 -8.08 -13.23 -6.94
N ARG A 95 -8.97 -14.22 -6.92
CA ARG A 95 -9.17 -15.13 -5.80
C ARG A 95 -9.17 -16.56 -6.30
N GLU A 96 -8.41 -17.43 -5.63
CA GLU A 96 -8.38 -18.85 -5.99
C GLU A 96 -9.78 -19.48 -5.90
N PRO A 97 -10.26 -20.12 -6.98
CA PRO A 97 -11.56 -20.78 -6.98
C PRO A 97 -11.67 -21.87 -5.91
N GLY A 98 -12.82 -21.92 -5.24
CA GLY A 98 -13.12 -22.97 -4.26
C GLY A 98 -12.61 -22.71 -2.82
N LEU A 99 -11.95 -21.58 -2.57
CA LEU A 99 -11.61 -21.18 -1.20
C LEU A 99 -12.87 -20.76 -0.41
N PRO A 100 -13.04 -21.21 0.85
CA PRO A 100 -14.12 -20.73 1.72
C PRO A 100 -14.05 -19.22 1.95
N ASP A 101 -15.18 -18.56 2.14
CA ASP A 101 -15.21 -17.13 2.48
C ASP A 101 -14.38 -16.84 3.74
N GLY A 102 -13.66 -15.72 3.75
CA GLY A 102 -12.78 -15.31 4.85
C GLY A 102 -11.40 -15.99 4.87
N VAL A 103 -11.13 -16.96 4.00
CA VAL A 103 -9.77 -17.49 3.80
C VAL A 103 -9.02 -16.62 2.78
N PRO A 104 -7.81 -16.13 3.11
CA PRO A 104 -6.99 -15.36 2.18
C PRO A 104 -6.66 -16.19 0.92
N THR A 105 -6.60 -15.53 -0.23
CA THR A 105 -6.18 -16.19 -1.47
C THR A 105 -4.73 -16.64 -1.37
N TYR A 106 -4.38 -17.70 -2.10
CA TYR A 106 -3.02 -18.18 -2.18
C TYR A 106 -2.07 -17.11 -2.71
N GLN A 107 -0.82 -17.16 -2.25
CA GLN A 107 0.20 -16.19 -2.61
C GLN A 107 1.35 -16.89 -3.34
N TYR A 108 1.87 -16.26 -4.37
CA TYR A 108 2.85 -16.83 -5.29
C TYR A 108 4.12 -15.98 -5.28
N ALA A 109 5.27 -16.63 -5.20
CA ALA A 109 6.56 -15.95 -5.13
C ALA A 109 7.67 -16.75 -5.82
N ALA A 110 8.69 -16.05 -6.30
CA ALA A 110 9.97 -16.65 -6.67
C ALA A 110 11.01 -16.28 -5.61
N VAL A 111 11.58 -17.27 -4.93
CA VAL A 111 12.54 -17.04 -3.83
C VAL A 111 13.89 -17.68 -4.12
N PRO A 112 15.01 -17.05 -3.76
CA PRO A 112 16.33 -17.66 -3.90
C PRO A 112 16.46 -18.98 -3.13
N VAL A 113 17.30 -19.90 -3.62
CA VAL A 113 17.69 -21.09 -2.85
C VAL A 113 18.31 -20.65 -1.51
N GLY A 114 17.86 -21.25 -0.41
CA GLY A 114 18.30 -20.92 0.94
C GLY A 114 17.56 -19.74 1.59
N TYR A 115 16.57 -19.16 0.93
CA TYR A 115 15.71 -18.13 1.53
C TYR A 115 14.99 -18.67 2.78
N LYS A 116 14.95 -17.89 3.85
CA LYS A 116 14.26 -18.26 5.10
C LYS A 116 12.77 -18.00 4.95
N LEU A 117 12.01 -19.06 4.69
CA LEU A 117 10.57 -18.94 4.47
C LEU A 117 9.80 -18.63 5.76
N PRO A 118 8.72 -17.83 5.67
CA PRO A 118 7.81 -17.61 6.79
C PRO A 118 7.12 -18.92 7.18
N LYS A 119 6.63 -19.00 8.43
CA LYS A 119 5.97 -20.20 8.99
C LYS A 119 4.53 -20.35 8.49
N VAL A 120 4.36 -20.38 7.18
CA VAL A 120 3.08 -20.53 6.46
C VAL A 120 3.16 -21.79 5.62
N GLY A 121 2.06 -22.53 5.47
CA GLY A 121 2.03 -23.70 4.58
C GLY A 121 2.39 -23.32 3.16
N TYR A 122 3.23 -24.10 2.48
CA TYR A 122 3.67 -23.80 1.13
C TYR A 122 3.91 -25.06 0.29
N GLU A 123 3.87 -24.89 -1.03
CA GLU A 123 4.19 -25.90 -2.04
C GLU A 123 5.25 -25.33 -3.00
N VAL A 124 6.28 -26.11 -3.33
CA VAL A 124 7.24 -25.76 -4.38
C VAL A 124 6.68 -26.24 -5.71
N LEU A 125 6.36 -25.30 -6.60
CA LEU A 125 5.75 -25.57 -7.90
C LEU A 125 6.78 -25.88 -8.98
N ALA A 126 7.96 -25.27 -8.92
CA ALA A 126 9.04 -25.49 -9.89
C ALA A 126 10.42 -25.07 -9.37
N ASP A 127 11.45 -25.78 -9.84
CA ASP A 127 12.84 -25.35 -9.78
C ASP A 127 13.13 -24.37 -10.92
N LEU A 128 13.59 -23.17 -10.56
CA LEU A 128 13.86 -22.09 -11.51
C LEU A 128 15.37 -21.83 -11.68
N TYR A 129 15.76 -21.51 -12.91
CA TYR A 129 17.02 -20.85 -13.20
C TYR A 129 16.74 -19.44 -13.71
N LEU A 130 16.98 -18.44 -12.85
CA LEU A 130 16.83 -17.01 -13.15
C LEU A 130 18.23 -16.41 -13.33
N PRO A 131 18.75 -16.30 -14.57
CA PRO A 131 20.05 -15.67 -14.79
C PRO A 131 19.95 -14.17 -14.51
N ASN A 132 21.09 -13.54 -14.18
CA ASN A 132 21.10 -12.09 -14.00
C ASN A 132 20.98 -11.38 -15.37
N GLU A 133 19.74 -11.03 -15.72
CA GLU A 133 19.43 -10.38 -17.01
C GLU A 133 20.03 -8.98 -17.15
N ARG A 134 20.44 -8.31 -16.06
CA ARG A 134 21.21 -7.04 -16.12
C ARG A 134 22.62 -7.24 -16.69
N MET A 135 23.06 -8.48 -16.74
CA MET A 135 24.30 -8.90 -17.38
C MET A 135 23.98 -9.69 -18.65
N SER A 136 23.09 -9.15 -19.48
CA SER A 136 22.55 -9.79 -20.68
C SER A 136 23.63 -10.27 -21.67
N SER A 137 24.76 -9.56 -21.74
CA SER A 137 25.94 -9.91 -22.56
C SER A 137 26.90 -10.91 -21.90
N SER A 138 26.73 -11.19 -20.60
CA SER A 138 27.60 -12.14 -19.88
C SER A 138 27.40 -13.56 -20.35
N LYS A 139 28.47 -14.36 -20.24
CA LYS A 139 28.51 -15.75 -20.69
C LYS A 139 27.97 -16.69 -19.62
N VAL A 140 27.02 -17.54 -20.00
CA VAL A 140 26.47 -18.56 -19.11
C VAL A 140 27.39 -19.78 -19.13
N ALA A 141 27.73 -20.30 -17.95
CA ALA A 141 28.51 -21.53 -17.79
C ALA A 141 29.80 -21.60 -18.64
N ALA A 142 30.49 -20.46 -18.82
CA ALA A 142 31.59 -20.31 -19.78
C ALA A 142 32.67 -21.41 -19.66
N ASN A 143 33.13 -21.70 -18.44
CA ASN A 143 34.14 -22.73 -18.19
C ASN A 143 33.64 -24.14 -18.53
N GLY A 144 32.37 -24.43 -18.23
CA GLY A 144 31.74 -25.71 -18.52
C GLY A 144 31.57 -25.94 -20.01
N LEU A 145 31.07 -24.94 -20.74
CA LEU A 145 30.93 -25.00 -22.20
C LEU A 145 32.28 -25.12 -22.91
N ARG A 146 33.29 -24.35 -22.46
CA ARG A 146 34.67 -24.46 -22.99
C ARG A 146 35.22 -25.87 -22.82
N SER A 147 34.98 -26.51 -21.68
CA SER A 147 35.43 -27.89 -21.40
C SER A 147 34.77 -28.93 -22.31
N LEU A 148 33.58 -28.61 -22.85
CA LEU A 148 32.85 -29.46 -23.80
C LEU A 148 33.20 -29.16 -25.27
N GLY A 149 34.04 -28.15 -25.54
CA GLY A 149 34.28 -27.65 -26.90
C GLY A 149 33.04 -27.03 -27.55
N ALA A 150 32.09 -26.55 -26.73
CA ALA A 150 30.83 -25.97 -27.17
C ALA A 150 30.96 -24.44 -27.38
N PRO A 151 30.13 -23.82 -28.26
CA PRO A 151 30.12 -22.38 -28.43
C PRO A 151 29.67 -21.67 -27.15
N GLU A 152 30.14 -20.44 -26.96
CA GLU A 152 29.72 -19.62 -25.85
C GLU A 152 28.27 -19.17 -26.01
N VAL A 153 27.53 -19.13 -24.89
CA VAL A 153 26.13 -18.68 -24.86
C VAL A 153 26.02 -17.48 -23.93
N THR A 154 25.41 -16.40 -24.42
CA THR A 154 25.10 -15.22 -23.60
C THR A 154 23.83 -15.44 -22.76
N VAL A 155 23.68 -14.71 -21.66
CA VAL A 155 22.43 -14.70 -20.86
C VAL A 155 21.24 -14.37 -21.76
N LYS A 156 21.36 -13.33 -22.59
CA LYS A 156 20.34 -12.94 -23.56
C LYS A 156 19.99 -14.07 -24.52
N GLY A 157 20.99 -14.73 -25.11
CA GLY A 157 20.78 -15.85 -26.03
C GLY A 157 20.02 -17.00 -25.37
N LEU A 158 20.41 -17.36 -24.13
CA LEU A 158 19.75 -18.42 -23.37
C LEU A 158 18.28 -18.09 -23.08
N VAL A 159 17.99 -16.90 -22.56
CA VAL A 159 16.62 -16.46 -22.23
C VAL A 159 15.77 -16.38 -23.49
N ASN A 160 16.31 -15.84 -24.58
CA ASN A 160 15.62 -15.75 -25.86
C ASN A 160 15.22 -17.13 -26.39
N GLU A 161 16.13 -18.11 -26.38
CA GLU A 161 15.84 -19.46 -26.85
C GLU A 161 14.83 -20.17 -25.92
N ALA A 162 14.96 -20.00 -24.60
CA ALA A 162 14.01 -20.59 -23.65
C ALA A 162 12.58 -20.05 -23.85
N GLU A 163 12.43 -18.74 -23.99
CA GLU A 163 11.12 -18.13 -24.29
C GLU A 163 10.61 -18.52 -25.69
N ARG A 164 11.51 -18.68 -26.68
CA ARG A 164 11.17 -19.15 -28.02
C ARG A 164 10.61 -20.55 -28.05
N MET A 165 11.22 -21.46 -27.31
CA MET A 165 10.78 -22.85 -27.22
C MET A 165 9.33 -22.98 -26.74
N VAL A 166 8.88 -22.08 -25.87
CA VAL A 166 7.53 -22.11 -25.29
C VAL A 166 6.53 -21.20 -26.02
N ALA A 167 6.99 -20.34 -26.93
CA ALA A 167 6.18 -19.30 -27.54
C ALA A 167 5.00 -19.83 -28.36
N ALA A 168 5.22 -20.89 -29.15
CA ALA A 168 4.17 -21.53 -29.93
C ALA A 168 3.09 -22.14 -29.02
N THR A 169 3.47 -22.82 -27.94
CA THR A 169 2.50 -23.38 -26.98
C THR A 169 1.75 -22.30 -26.22
N ASN A 170 2.44 -21.21 -25.88
CA ASN A 170 1.89 -20.10 -25.11
C ASN A 170 1.04 -19.12 -25.94
N GLY A 171 1.11 -19.22 -27.27
CA GLY A 171 0.40 -18.29 -28.16
C GLY A 171 0.87 -16.85 -27.98
N PHE A 172 2.18 -16.64 -27.79
CA PHE A 172 2.75 -15.29 -27.82
C PHE A 172 2.79 -14.81 -29.29
N GLU A 173 2.07 -13.73 -29.58
CA GLU A 173 2.08 -13.04 -30.89
C GLU A 173 3.35 -12.19 -31.09
N GLU A 174 4.25 -12.16 -30.12
CA GLU A 174 5.49 -11.38 -30.14
C GLU A 174 6.48 -12.02 -31.11
N GLU A 175 6.79 -11.37 -32.24
CA GLU A 175 7.90 -11.78 -33.11
C GLU A 175 9.19 -11.75 -32.28
N LEU A 176 9.65 -12.94 -31.92
CA LEU A 176 10.91 -13.08 -31.20
C LEU A 176 12.03 -12.67 -32.15
N PRO A 177 12.92 -11.74 -31.73
CA PRO A 177 14.05 -11.38 -32.57
C PRO A 177 14.85 -12.66 -32.89
N PRO A 178 15.33 -12.81 -34.14
CA PRO A 178 16.20 -13.90 -34.53
C PRO A 178 17.35 -14.07 -33.52
N GLY A 179 17.74 -15.31 -33.27
CA GLY A 179 18.85 -15.62 -32.38
C GLY A 179 20.14 -14.96 -32.89
N ASP A 180 20.66 -14.04 -32.09
CA ASP A 180 22.00 -13.42 -32.14
C ASP A 180 22.61 -13.22 -33.53
N ASP A 181 22.12 -12.21 -34.26
CA ASP A 181 22.84 -11.54 -35.35
C ASP A 181 23.09 -10.06 -35.02
N GLY A 182 23.68 -9.80 -33.85
CA GLY A 182 24.65 -8.70 -33.70
C GLY A 182 24.22 -7.25 -33.96
N GLY A 183 22.94 -6.89 -34.04
CA GLY A 183 22.59 -5.46 -34.09
C GLY A 183 21.13 -5.12 -34.25
N TYR A 184 20.50 -4.60 -33.20
CA TYR A 184 19.28 -3.78 -33.25
C TYR A 184 19.26 -2.99 -31.93
N GLY A 185 19.00 -1.69 -31.84
CA GLY A 185 18.35 -0.73 -32.73
C GLY A 185 17.66 0.24 -31.78
N GLY A 186 18.37 1.30 -31.36
CA GLY A 186 17.92 2.23 -30.32
C GLY A 186 16.62 2.93 -30.71
N GLY A 187 15.52 2.57 -30.07
CA GLY A 187 14.25 3.29 -30.11
C GLY A 187 14.35 4.52 -29.20
N GLY A 188 14.48 5.69 -29.84
CA GLY A 188 14.67 6.97 -29.19
C GLY A 188 13.50 7.43 -28.34
N GLY A 189 13.83 8.31 -27.40
CA GLY A 189 12.94 8.86 -26.40
C GLY A 189 11.81 9.73 -26.97
N GLY A 190 10.75 9.80 -26.18
CA GLY A 190 9.64 10.72 -26.37
C GLY A 190 9.04 11.12 -25.03
N GLY A 191 9.56 12.21 -24.45
CA GLY A 191 8.78 13.20 -23.69
C GLY A 191 8.39 12.92 -22.23
N GLY A 192 9.12 13.56 -21.30
CA GLY A 192 8.53 14.19 -20.12
C GLY A 192 8.69 13.50 -18.76
N GLY A 193 9.75 13.85 -18.02
CA GLY A 193 9.83 13.70 -16.56
C GLY A 193 10.50 12.42 -16.06
N SER A 194 11.68 12.57 -15.44
CA SER A 194 12.55 11.52 -14.86
C SER A 194 13.36 10.69 -15.87
N THR A 195 14.65 11.04 -16.03
CA THR A 195 15.63 10.26 -16.81
C THR A 195 15.98 8.95 -16.08
N CYS A 196 15.06 8.00 -16.12
CA CYS A 196 15.33 6.61 -15.75
C CYS A 196 16.32 6.00 -16.76
N GLY A 197 17.61 6.17 -16.50
CA GLY A 197 18.67 5.64 -17.37
C GLY A 197 18.63 4.12 -17.44
N ALA A 198 18.88 3.58 -18.63
CA ALA A 198 19.04 2.15 -18.87
C ALA A 198 20.31 1.89 -19.70
N PRO A 199 21.01 0.77 -19.49
CA PRO A 199 22.08 0.33 -20.38
C PRO A 199 21.60 0.18 -21.83
N ILE A 200 22.53 0.24 -22.79
CA ILE A 200 22.21 0.02 -24.21
C ILE A 200 21.60 -1.38 -24.39
N GLY A 201 20.43 -1.45 -25.04
CA GLY A 201 19.71 -2.71 -25.28
C GLY A 201 18.79 -3.15 -24.14
N GLU A 202 18.64 -2.30 -23.12
CA GLU A 202 17.72 -2.49 -22.00
C GLU A 202 16.85 -1.24 -21.84
N TRP A 203 15.72 -1.40 -21.16
CA TRP A 203 14.86 -0.28 -20.76
C TRP A 203 14.52 -0.40 -19.28
N ARG A 204 14.28 0.76 -18.64
CA ARG A 204 13.94 0.86 -17.22
C ARG A 204 12.47 1.26 -17.08
N PRO A 205 11.62 0.41 -16.49
CA PRO A 205 10.24 0.76 -16.20
C PRO A 205 10.12 2.02 -15.33
N SER A 206 9.19 2.89 -15.72
CA SER A 206 9.01 4.22 -15.12
C SER A 206 7.60 4.73 -15.39
N GLY A 207 7.27 5.90 -14.84
CA GLY A 207 6.03 6.59 -15.18
C GLY A 207 5.60 7.55 -14.09
N ARG A 208 4.30 7.89 -14.09
CA ARG A 208 3.71 8.86 -13.18
C ARG A 208 2.30 8.46 -12.73
N MET A 209 2.06 8.49 -11.42
CA MET A 209 0.77 8.21 -10.79
C MET A 209 0.16 9.50 -10.22
N THR A 210 -1.01 9.90 -10.73
CA THR A 210 -1.67 11.16 -10.36
C THR A 210 -3.13 10.98 -10.01
N MET A 211 -3.73 12.02 -9.43
CA MET A 211 -5.17 12.16 -9.28
C MET A 211 -5.58 13.62 -9.35
N THR A 212 -6.86 13.87 -9.64
CA THR A 212 -7.47 15.20 -9.43
C THR A 212 -8.06 15.28 -8.03
N ASP A 213 -7.43 16.07 -7.18
CA ASP A 213 -7.88 16.44 -5.84
C ASP A 213 -8.89 17.60 -5.94
N ASP A 214 -9.99 17.49 -5.18
CA ASP A 214 -11.12 18.44 -5.27
C ASP A 214 -10.78 19.86 -4.78
N VAL A 215 -9.72 20.00 -3.96
CA VAL A 215 -9.27 21.27 -3.40
C VAL A 215 -7.97 21.75 -4.06
N ARG A 216 -7.06 20.82 -4.38
CA ARG A 216 -5.69 21.12 -4.84
C ARG A 216 -5.48 20.95 -6.34
N GLY A 217 -6.46 20.42 -7.08
CA GLY A 217 -6.32 20.12 -8.50
C GLY A 217 -5.44 18.89 -8.75
N SER A 218 -4.66 18.90 -9.83
CA SER A 218 -3.84 17.73 -10.19
C SER A 218 -2.63 17.58 -9.26
N ILE A 219 -2.55 16.43 -8.59
CA ILE A 219 -1.47 16.09 -7.65
C ILE A 219 -0.87 14.72 -7.95
N GLY A 220 0.36 14.50 -7.50
CA GLY A 220 1.00 13.18 -7.47
C GLY A 220 0.50 12.35 -6.29
N VAL A 221 0.46 11.03 -6.45
CA VAL A 221 0.24 10.11 -5.33
C VAL A 221 1.58 9.57 -4.88
N GLU A 222 2.14 10.18 -3.84
CA GLU A 222 3.45 9.85 -3.28
C GLU A 222 3.46 8.51 -2.53
N GLY A 223 4.57 7.78 -2.62
CA GLY A 223 4.83 6.60 -1.81
C GLY A 223 4.22 5.29 -2.32
N LEU A 224 3.55 5.25 -3.46
CA LEU A 224 3.04 4.01 -4.05
C LEU A 224 4.19 3.09 -4.46
N LYS A 225 4.11 1.81 -4.08
CA LYS A 225 5.07 0.77 -4.46
C LYS A 225 4.68 0.17 -5.82
N ILE A 226 5.35 0.59 -6.87
CA ILE A 226 5.09 0.09 -8.23
C ILE A 226 5.98 -1.11 -8.52
N ARG A 227 5.38 -2.22 -8.96
CA ARG A 227 6.08 -3.43 -9.37
C ARG A 227 6.07 -3.53 -10.90
N ALA A 228 7.23 -3.74 -11.49
CA ALA A 228 7.37 -4.16 -12.87
C ALA A 228 7.91 -5.58 -12.89
N TYR A 229 7.21 -6.51 -13.54
CA TYR A 229 7.56 -7.91 -13.53
C TYR A 229 7.43 -8.57 -14.89
N ARG A 230 8.31 -9.54 -15.15
CA ARG A 230 8.22 -10.45 -16.28
C ARG A 230 8.51 -11.86 -15.76
N TRP A 231 7.52 -12.74 -15.88
CA TRP A 231 7.58 -14.08 -15.29
C TRP A 231 7.90 -14.03 -13.78
N PHE A 232 9.10 -14.47 -13.40
CA PHE A 232 9.56 -14.61 -12.01
C PHE A 232 10.54 -13.52 -11.58
N THR A 233 10.82 -12.56 -12.46
CA THR A 233 11.70 -11.43 -12.18
C THR A 233 10.85 -10.18 -11.93
N THR A 234 11.07 -9.54 -10.77
CA THR A 234 10.36 -8.32 -10.36
C THR A 234 11.35 -7.25 -9.94
N TYR A 235 11.07 -6.02 -10.37
CA TYR A 235 11.73 -4.80 -9.89
C TYR A 235 10.70 -3.84 -9.31
N ILE A 236 11.13 -3.05 -8.33
CA ILE A 236 10.26 -2.19 -7.52
C ILE A 236 10.70 -0.73 -7.65
N GLY A 237 9.74 0.19 -7.75
CA GLY A 237 9.95 1.62 -7.63
C GLY A 237 8.94 2.25 -6.69
N PHE A 238 9.25 3.42 -6.15
CA PHE A 238 8.32 4.20 -5.34
C PHE A 238 8.02 5.53 -6.02
N THR A 239 6.77 5.99 -5.94
CA THR A 239 6.40 7.31 -6.45
C THR A 239 6.91 8.42 -5.53
N ASP A 240 7.44 9.49 -6.12
CA ASP A 240 7.83 10.71 -5.42
C ASP A 240 6.61 11.62 -5.14
N ALA A 241 6.84 12.78 -4.50
CA ALA A 241 5.82 13.79 -4.21
C ALA A 241 5.05 14.29 -5.46
N ASN A 242 5.65 14.20 -6.65
CA ASN A 242 5.03 14.57 -7.92
C ASN A 242 4.36 13.38 -8.64
N GLY A 243 4.42 12.19 -8.04
CA GLY A 243 3.89 10.94 -8.55
C GLY A 243 4.83 10.19 -9.49
N ASN A 244 6.04 10.67 -9.75
CA ASN A 244 6.97 10.01 -10.68
C ASN A 244 7.63 8.82 -10.02
N TYR A 245 7.89 7.76 -10.78
CA TYR A 245 8.63 6.60 -10.28
C TYR A 245 9.59 6.02 -11.32
N CYS A 246 10.55 5.28 -10.79
CA CYS A 246 11.53 4.52 -11.53
C CYS A 246 11.75 3.21 -10.79
N VAL A 247 11.64 2.06 -11.45
CA VAL A 247 11.94 0.79 -10.79
C VAL A 247 13.44 0.56 -10.68
N ASP A 248 13.84 -0.24 -9.70
CA ASP A 248 15.23 -0.51 -9.34
C ASP A 248 15.98 -1.48 -10.27
N GLY A 249 15.39 -1.87 -11.41
CA GLY A 249 16.02 -2.70 -12.43
C GLY A 249 15.54 -2.45 -13.86
N THR A 250 15.99 -3.29 -14.78
CA THR A 250 15.81 -3.13 -16.23
C THR A 250 15.37 -4.43 -16.87
N PHE A 251 14.66 -4.32 -17.99
CA PHE A 251 14.27 -5.46 -18.81
C PHE A 251 14.81 -5.27 -20.23
N THR A 252 14.93 -6.37 -20.96
CA THR A 252 15.28 -6.38 -22.40
C THR A 252 14.04 -6.58 -23.30
N ARG A 253 12.87 -6.75 -22.68
CA ARG A 253 11.58 -7.08 -23.30
C ARG A 253 10.44 -6.41 -22.54
N PRO A 254 9.22 -6.30 -23.10
CA PRO A 254 8.06 -5.77 -22.39
C PRO A 254 7.80 -6.46 -21.05
N ALA A 255 7.45 -5.67 -20.04
CA ALA A 255 7.17 -6.13 -18.67
C ALA A 255 5.76 -5.72 -18.27
N ASN A 256 5.13 -6.49 -17.38
CA ASN A 256 3.85 -6.16 -16.79
C ASN A 256 4.07 -5.17 -15.65
N TYR A 257 3.24 -4.14 -15.59
CA TYR A 257 3.13 -3.31 -14.40
C TYR A 257 2.02 -3.81 -13.48
N TRP A 258 2.20 -3.62 -12.18
CA TRP A 258 1.19 -3.91 -11.18
C TRP A 258 1.50 -3.13 -9.90
N PHE A 259 0.47 -2.73 -9.17
CA PHE A 259 0.63 -2.21 -7.83
C PHE A 259 -0.63 -2.47 -6.99
N ASP A 260 -0.46 -2.27 -5.70
CA ASP A 260 -1.47 -2.33 -4.66
C ASP A 260 -1.39 -1.06 -3.80
N PHE A 261 -2.53 -0.59 -3.31
CA PHE A 261 -2.58 0.53 -2.34
C PHE A 261 -2.12 0.05 -0.95
N GLU A 262 -0.85 -0.35 -0.83
CA GLU A 262 -0.24 -0.80 0.44
C GLU A 262 1.18 -0.27 0.61
N ARG A 263 1.61 -0.21 1.88
CA ARG A 263 2.99 -0.04 2.34
C ARG A 263 3.26 -0.95 3.53
N TYR A 264 4.47 -0.90 4.07
CA TYR A 264 4.87 -1.83 5.13
C TYR A 264 3.98 -1.73 6.37
N GLU A 265 3.59 -0.51 6.76
CA GLU A 265 2.74 -0.30 7.95
C GLU A 265 1.25 -0.51 7.70
N PHE A 266 0.75 -0.33 6.48
CA PHE A 266 -0.69 -0.31 6.22
C PHE A 266 -1.09 -0.79 4.81
N SER A 267 -2.34 -1.20 4.66
CA SER A 267 -2.98 -1.49 3.38
C SER A 267 -4.36 -0.84 3.27
N VAL A 268 -4.71 -0.35 2.08
CA VAL A 268 -6.05 0.12 1.74
C VAL A 268 -6.77 -0.99 1.01
N ASN A 269 -7.78 -1.56 1.65
CA ASN A 269 -8.45 -2.79 1.21
C ASN A 269 -9.76 -2.47 0.51
N HIS A 270 -10.14 -3.32 -0.44
CA HIS A 270 -11.49 -3.28 -0.98
C HIS A 270 -12.44 -3.92 0.04
N ASN A 271 -13.26 -3.10 0.71
CA ASN A 271 -14.10 -3.53 1.84
C ASN A 271 -13.26 -4.28 2.90
N ALA A 272 -13.78 -5.38 3.46
CA ALA A 272 -13.09 -6.26 4.40
C ALA A 272 -12.16 -7.29 3.70
N GLY A 273 -11.89 -7.11 2.40
CA GLY A 273 -11.06 -8.01 1.60
C GLY A 273 -9.57 -7.70 1.69
N GLY A 274 -8.83 -8.08 0.65
CA GLY A 274 -7.42 -7.74 0.50
C GLY A 274 -7.18 -6.31 0.00
N PRO A 275 -5.90 -5.91 -0.12
CA PRO A 275 -5.52 -4.61 -0.67
C PRO A 275 -6.20 -4.35 -2.02
N ARG A 276 -6.57 -3.10 -2.30
CA ARG A 276 -7.03 -2.69 -3.63
C ARG A 276 -5.84 -2.76 -4.59
N GLU A 277 -5.91 -3.66 -5.56
CA GLU A 277 -4.84 -3.87 -6.55
C GLU A 277 -5.24 -3.32 -7.91
N ILE A 278 -4.24 -2.94 -8.71
CA ILE A 278 -4.41 -2.47 -10.08
C ILE A 278 -3.39 -3.19 -10.98
N SER A 279 -3.92 -4.00 -11.91
CA SER A 279 -3.13 -4.58 -12.99
C SER A 279 -2.86 -3.53 -14.07
N GLY A 280 -1.58 -3.25 -14.31
CA GLY A 280 -1.11 -2.36 -15.36
C GLY A 280 -0.90 -3.08 -16.70
N PRO A 281 -0.44 -2.35 -17.73
CA PRO A 281 -0.20 -2.90 -19.06
C PRO A 281 1.08 -3.74 -19.12
N LYS A 282 1.20 -4.59 -20.15
CA LYS A 282 2.45 -5.24 -20.56
C LYS A 282 3.08 -4.45 -21.70
N ILE A 283 4.09 -3.63 -21.42
CA ILE A 283 4.70 -2.71 -22.40
C ILE A 283 6.21 -2.58 -22.20
N GLU A 284 6.89 -2.04 -23.21
CA GLU A 284 8.22 -1.46 -23.12
C GLU A 284 8.07 0.06 -23.19
N GLY A 285 7.94 0.70 -22.03
CA GLY A 285 7.65 2.13 -21.94
C GLY A 285 7.04 2.55 -20.61
N PRO A 286 6.85 3.86 -20.40
CA PRO A 286 6.35 4.38 -19.13
C PRO A 286 4.87 4.04 -18.94
N TRP A 287 4.48 3.69 -17.72
CA TRP A 287 3.08 3.57 -17.34
C TRP A 287 2.64 4.75 -16.49
N ASN A 288 1.83 5.62 -17.11
CA ASN A 288 1.19 6.75 -16.46
C ASN A 288 -0.28 6.43 -16.16
N LYS A 289 -0.74 6.78 -14.96
CA LYS A 289 -2.10 6.49 -14.50
C LYS A 289 -2.64 7.69 -13.73
N ASP A 290 -3.79 8.19 -14.17
CA ASP A 290 -4.59 9.14 -13.41
C ASP A 290 -5.75 8.39 -12.73
N PHE A 291 -5.86 8.52 -11.40
CA PHE A 291 -6.89 7.85 -10.62
C PHE A 291 -8.19 8.65 -10.62
N THR A 292 -9.28 7.96 -10.88
CA THR A 292 -10.64 8.51 -10.94
C THR A 292 -11.62 7.59 -10.23
N GLY A 293 -12.80 8.12 -9.88
CA GLY A 293 -13.85 7.36 -9.21
C GLY A 293 -13.36 6.65 -7.94
N TYR A 294 -13.64 5.35 -7.83
CA TYR A 294 -13.24 4.56 -6.66
C TYR A 294 -11.72 4.48 -6.45
N ASP A 295 -10.91 4.44 -7.53
CA ASP A 295 -9.45 4.40 -7.39
C ASP A 295 -8.92 5.73 -6.83
N LYS A 296 -9.57 6.86 -7.15
CA LYS A 296 -9.26 8.16 -6.54
C LYS A 296 -9.55 8.13 -5.04
N PHE A 297 -10.69 7.58 -4.63
CA PHE A 297 -11.04 7.46 -3.21
C PHE A 297 -10.00 6.62 -2.45
N CYS A 298 -9.62 5.44 -2.96
CA CYS A 298 -8.55 4.64 -2.37
C CYS A 298 -7.20 5.37 -2.35
N ALA A 299 -6.87 6.14 -3.40
CA ALA A 299 -5.66 6.96 -3.43
C ALA A 299 -5.67 8.06 -2.35
N THR A 300 -6.82 8.70 -2.08
CA THR A 300 -6.94 9.70 -1.00
C THR A 300 -6.70 9.07 0.37
N ILE A 301 -7.33 7.91 0.66
CA ILE A 301 -7.09 7.16 1.90
C ILE A 301 -5.60 6.80 2.02
N PHE A 302 -5.01 6.28 0.94
CA PHE A 302 -3.59 5.94 0.90
C PHE A 302 -2.70 7.15 1.22
N ARG A 303 -2.99 8.33 0.66
CA ARG A 303 -2.22 9.56 0.92
C ARG A 303 -2.30 9.99 2.39
N ALA A 304 -3.47 9.87 3.03
CA ALA A 304 -3.64 10.21 4.44
C ALA A 304 -2.87 9.24 5.35
N ALA A 305 -3.02 7.94 5.12
CA ALA A 305 -2.25 6.93 5.83
C ALA A 305 -0.74 7.09 5.60
N PHE A 306 -0.31 7.34 4.36
CA PHE A 306 1.09 7.56 4.03
C PHE A 306 1.68 8.76 4.77
N HIS A 307 0.96 9.89 4.85
CA HIS A 307 1.37 11.04 5.64
C HIS A 307 1.51 10.69 7.12
N TYR A 308 0.52 10.01 7.70
CA TYR A 308 0.55 9.69 9.14
C TYR A 308 1.59 8.62 9.50
N TYR A 309 1.94 7.68 8.61
CA TYR A 309 2.98 6.69 8.88
C TYR A 309 4.39 7.14 8.50
N TYR A 310 4.55 7.91 7.43
CA TYR A 310 5.87 8.16 6.82
C TYR A 310 6.23 9.64 6.61
N GLY A 311 5.25 10.55 6.65
CA GLY A 311 5.47 11.99 6.45
C GLY A 311 5.77 12.76 7.74
N ASP A 312 5.99 14.06 7.66
CA ASP A 312 6.09 14.91 8.86
C ASP A 312 4.72 15.00 9.57
N ILE A 313 4.70 14.71 10.87
CA ILE A 313 3.49 14.69 11.69
C ILE A 313 3.62 15.57 12.94
N GLN A 314 4.50 16.58 12.89
CA GLN A 314 4.73 17.54 13.97
C GLN A 314 5.12 16.89 15.31
N GLY A 315 5.79 15.74 15.27
CA GLY A 315 6.23 15.02 16.48
C GLY A 315 5.16 14.16 17.17
N LEU A 316 3.97 14.01 16.56
CA LEU A 316 2.97 13.05 17.01
C LEU A 316 3.51 11.61 17.02
N ARG A 317 2.90 10.75 17.85
CA ARG A 317 3.13 9.31 17.80
C ARG A 317 2.50 8.71 16.54
N ARG A 318 3.20 7.76 15.93
CA ARG A 318 2.69 7.01 14.77
C ARG A 318 1.58 6.04 15.21
N PRO A 319 0.61 5.73 14.32
CA PRO A 319 -0.31 4.63 14.54
C PRO A 319 0.44 3.29 14.68
N PRO A 320 -0.20 2.22 15.18
CA PRO A 320 0.44 0.93 15.38
C PRO A 320 1.20 0.46 14.13
N GLU A 321 2.49 0.22 14.30
CA GLU A 321 3.40 -0.20 13.23
C GLU A 321 3.43 -1.73 13.10
N ASN A 322 3.62 -2.20 11.88
CA ASN A 322 3.82 -3.59 11.56
C ASN A 322 5.14 -4.08 12.19
N SER A 323 5.14 -5.28 12.76
CA SER A 323 6.36 -5.82 13.37
C SER A 323 6.40 -7.34 13.37
N PHE A 324 7.63 -7.87 13.32
CA PHE A 324 7.86 -9.31 13.32
C PHE A 324 7.35 -10.04 14.57
N PHE A 325 7.31 -9.35 15.73
CA PHE A 325 7.06 -10.01 17.00
C PHE A 325 5.65 -9.80 17.57
N ASN A 326 4.93 -8.71 17.25
CA ASN A 326 3.57 -8.44 17.79
C ASN A 326 2.72 -7.46 16.95
N GLY A 327 3.14 -7.05 15.75
CA GLY A 327 2.45 -6.02 14.96
C GLY A 327 1.83 -6.61 13.70
N PHE A 328 0.59 -6.24 13.41
CA PHE A 328 -0.08 -6.56 12.16
C PHE A 328 -0.06 -5.31 11.28
N GLN A 329 0.08 -5.48 9.96
CA GLN A 329 -0.12 -4.39 9.01
C GLN A 329 -1.53 -3.81 9.20
N MET A 330 -1.65 -2.49 9.38
CA MET A 330 -2.93 -1.81 9.58
C MET A 330 -3.80 -1.91 8.33
N LYS A 331 -5.01 -2.48 8.44
CA LYS A 331 -5.92 -2.63 7.30
C LYS A 331 -6.95 -1.51 7.30
N ILE A 332 -7.10 -0.82 6.19
CA ILE A 332 -8.04 0.29 6.02
C ILE A 332 -9.02 -0.10 4.91
N GLY A 333 -10.20 -0.60 5.27
CA GLY A 333 -11.24 -0.99 4.33
C GLY A 333 -11.93 0.22 3.73
N ALA A 334 -11.92 0.33 2.40
CA ALA A 334 -12.59 1.37 1.62
C ALA A 334 -13.94 0.85 1.10
N TYR A 335 -15.05 1.40 1.62
CA TYR A 335 -16.42 0.98 1.34
C TYR A 335 -17.19 2.05 0.57
N THR A 336 -18.11 1.68 -0.32
CA THR A 336 -19.00 2.62 -1.02
C THR A 336 -20.42 2.59 -0.43
N ASP A 337 -21.19 3.66 -0.61
CA ASP A 337 -22.58 3.73 -0.09
C ASP A 337 -23.53 2.63 -0.60
N ASN A 338 -23.24 2.01 -1.74
CA ASN A 338 -24.02 0.85 -2.19
C ASN A 338 -23.74 -0.41 -1.35
N ASP A 339 -22.66 -0.42 -0.57
CA ASP A 339 -22.26 -1.52 0.31
C ASP A 339 -22.98 -1.47 1.67
N VAL A 340 -23.80 -0.44 1.95
CA VAL A 340 -24.53 -0.25 3.22
C VAL A 340 -26.01 0.07 2.99
N ASN A 341 -26.91 -0.74 3.56
CA ASN A 341 -28.34 -0.46 3.59
C ASN A 341 -28.66 0.73 4.52
N ASN A 342 -28.76 1.93 3.94
CA ASN A 342 -29.54 3.10 4.36
C ASN A 342 -29.74 3.30 5.89
N THR A 343 -28.66 3.38 6.66
CA THR A 343 -28.65 3.87 8.04
C THR A 343 -27.32 4.60 8.29
N SER A 344 -27.38 5.70 9.04
CA SER A 344 -26.28 6.61 9.36
C SER A 344 -24.96 5.90 9.64
N PRO A 345 -23.81 6.46 9.21
CA PRO A 345 -22.52 5.76 9.21
C PRO A 345 -22.09 5.46 10.64
N ALA A 346 -22.38 4.24 11.09
CA ALA A 346 -21.74 3.67 12.26
C ALA A 346 -20.29 3.34 11.87
N ARG A 347 -19.40 4.31 12.10
CA ARG A 347 -17.94 4.20 12.08
C ARG A 347 -17.54 3.20 13.17
N LEU A 348 -17.53 1.93 12.81
CA LEU A 348 -17.25 0.85 13.77
C LEU A 348 -15.75 0.57 13.78
N ILE A 349 -15.06 1.08 14.81
CA ILE A 349 -13.75 0.58 15.22
C ILE A 349 -13.97 -0.80 15.84
N LEU A 350 -14.02 -1.85 15.02
CA LEU A 350 -14.04 -3.23 15.49
C LEU A 350 -12.63 -3.79 15.41
N ASN A 351 -12.01 -3.99 16.58
CA ASN A 351 -10.81 -4.80 16.81
C ASN A 351 -9.55 -4.35 16.04
N LEU A 352 -8.70 -3.49 16.65
CA LEU A 352 -7.22 -3.23 16.53
C LEU A 352 -6.44 -3.47 15.22
N GLN A 353 -7.07 -3.97 14.17
CA GLN A 353 -6.50 -4.64 13.01
C GLN A 353 -7.17 -4.14 11.72
N MET A 354 -8.39 -3.61 11.79
CA MET A 354 -9.11 -3.07 10.62
C MET A 354 -9.88 -1.78 10.95
N ILE A 355 -9.62 -0.73 10.16
CA ILE A 355 -10.34 0.55 10.14
C ILE A 355 -11.27 0.52 8.93
N HIS A 356 -12.53 0.95 9.08
CA HIS A 356 -13.46 1.07 7.96
C HIS A 356 -13.69 2.53 7.60
N ILE A 357 -13.39 2.89 6.34
CA ILE A 357 -13.66 4.21 5.77
C ILE A 357 -14.72 4.05 4.67
N PHE A 358 -15.82 4.78 4.80
CA PHE A 358 -16.92 4.78 3.84
C PHE A 358 -16.81 6.02 2.95
N THR A 359 -17.04 5.88 1.65
CA THR A 359 -17.21 7.02 0.73
C THR A 359 -18.68 7.32 0.51
N HIS A 360 -19.04 8.59 0.66
CA HIS A 360 -20.34 9.12 0.28
C HIS A 360 -20.29 9.81 -1.10
N PRO A 361 -21.34 9.70 -1.94
CA PRO A 361 -21.47 10.50 -3.15
C PRO A 361 -21.36 12.00 -2.82
N GLY A 362 -20.28 12.64 -3.30
CA GLY A 362 -20.03 14.06 -3.09
C GLY A 362 -19.02 14.41 -2.00
N GLU A 363 -18.48 13.42 -1.28
CA GLU A 363 -17.40 13.65 -0.31
C GLU A 363 -16.13 14.12 -1.01
N SER A 364 -15.57 15.23 -0.53
CA SER A 364 -14.39 15.85 -1.14
C SER A 364 -13.10 15.18 -0.69
N SER A 365 -12.03 15.35 -1.48
CA SER A 365 -10.72 14.75 -1.20
C SER A 365 -10.18 15.12 0.19
N ASP A 366 -10.41 16.34 0.67
CA ASP A 366 -9.99 16.79 2.01
C ASP A 366 -10.82 16.16 3.14
N GLU A 367 -12.12 15.91 2.94
CA GLU A 367 -12.98 15.24 3.92
C GLU A 367 -12.60 13.77 4.12
N THR A 368 -12.38 13.03 3.03
CA THR A 368 -11.89 11.65 3.09
C THR A 368 -10.51 11.58 3.73
N TYR A 369 -9.63 12.53 3.39
CA TYR A 369 -8.29 12.61 3.97
C TYR A 369 -8.36 12.82 5.48
N ALA A 370 -9.13 13.82 5.92
CA ALA A 370 -9.35 14.15 7.32
C ALA A 370 -9.95 12.96 8.09
N THR A 371 -11.00 12.35 7.56
CA THR A 371 -11.63 11.18 8.18
C THR A 371 -10.63 10.04 8.35
N THR A 372 -9.79 9.77 7.35
CA THR A 372 -8.75 8.72 7.46
C THR A 372 -7.76 9.03 8.58
N ILE A 373 -7.32 10.29 8.72
CA ILE A 373 -6.45 10.71 9.83
C ILE A 373 -7.15 10.54 11.19
N HIS A 374 -8.43 10.92 11.30
CA HIS A 374 -9.24 10.78 12.53
C HIS A 374 -9.27 9.33 13.01
N GLU A 375 -9.61 8.40 12.13
CA GLU A 375 -9.69 6.99 12.50
C GLU A 375 -8.30 6.39 12.84
N LEU A 376 -7.23 6.83 12.17
CA LEU A 376 -5.87 6.44 12.54
C LEU A 376 -5.44 7.04 13.89
N ALA A 377 -5.92 8.23 14.26
CA ALA A 377 -5.65 8.85 15.55
C ALA A 377 -6.29 8.09 16.71
N HIS A 378 -7.47 7.49 16.49
CA HIS A 378 -8.06 6.54 17.43
C HIS A 378 -7.16 5.32 17.68
N ALA A 379 -6.55 4.77 16.62
CA ALA A 379 -5.61 3.64 16.74
C ALA A 379 -4.33 4.03 17.52
N VAL A 380 -3.86 5.28 17.41
CA VAL A 380 -2.76 5.81 18.24
C VAL A 380 -3.15 5.90 19.71
N HIS A 381 -4.35 6.42 20.00
CA HIS A 381 -4.84 6.59 21.37
C HIS A 381 -4.88 5.25 22.12
N TRP A 382 -5.19 4.15 21.42
CA TRP A 382 -5.10 2.78 21.96
C TRP A 382 -3.70 2.40 22.44
N ASN A 383 -2.63 2.88 21.78
CA ASN A 383 -1.25 2.57 22.13
C ASN A 383 -0.70 3.44 23.29
N MET A 384 -1.34 4.56 23.60
CA MET A 384 -0.86 5.50 24.63
C MET A 384 -1.01 5.00 26.07
N TYR A 385 -1.76 3.92 26.32
CA TYR A 385 -1.99 3.35 27.66
C TYR A 385 -1.19 2.06 27.94
N ALA A 386 -0.32 1.63 27.03
CA ALA A 386 0.46 0.40 27.18
C ALA A 386 1.68 0.52 28.13
N SER A 387 2.00 1.72 28.63
CA SER A 387 3.18 2.01 29.46
C SER A 387 3.10 1.54 30.91
N SER A 388 1.92 1.20 31.45
CA SER A 388 1.71 0.98 32.89
C SER A 388 1.62 -0.49 33.32
N GLY A 389 2.18 -1.43 32.54
CA GLY A 389 2.37 -2.84 32.96
C GLY A 389 1.08 -3.62 33.29
N TRP A 390 -0.08 -3.04 33.02
CA TRP A 390 -1.40 -3.62 33.25
C TRP A 390 -2.06 -3.97 31.91
N THR A 391 -2.90 -4.99 31.90
CA THR A 391 -3.55 -5.54 30.69
C THR A 391 -4.16 -4.44 29.81
N ILE A 392 -3.60 -4.29 28.60
CA ILE A 392 -3.89 -3.27 27.55
C ILE A 392 -5.39 -3.13 27.22
N THR A 393 -6.20 -4.15 27.51
CA THR A 393 -7.62 -4.20 27.18
C THR A 393 -8.53 -3.36 28.07
N ASN A 394 -8.07 -2.89 29.25
CA ASN A 394 -8.99 -2.29 30.23
C ASN A 394 -9.03 -0.75 30.22
N THR A 395 -7.98 -0.07 29.74
CA THR A 395 -7.85 1.39 29.91
C THR A 395 -8.63 2.20 28.86
N TYR A 396 -8.66 1.78 27.59
CA TYR A 396 -9.48 2.48 26.57
C TYR A 396 -10.99 2.39 26.85
N THR A 397 -11.47 1.23 27.33
CA THR A 397 -12.86 1.07 27.77
C THR A 397 -13.19 1.90 29.02
N GLN A 398 -12.18 2.46 29.69
CA GLN A 398 -12.32 3.35 30.83
C GLN A 398 -12.14 4.83 30.45
N THR A 399 -11.53 5.14 29.29
CA THR A 399 -11.42 6.51 28.78
C THR A 399 -12.76 7.00 28.27
N SER A 400 -13.15 8.23 28.62
CA SER A 400 -14.40 8.79 28.11
C SER A 400 -14.35 8.95 26.59
N LEU A 401 -15.45 8.61 25.91
CA LEU A 401 -15.58 8.80 24.46
C LEU A 401 -15.26 10.24 24.03
N THR A 402 -15.66 11.21 24.86
CA THR A 402 -15.34 12.61 24.66
C THR A 402 -13.84 12.87 24.55
N VAL A 403 -12.99 12.25 25.40
CA VAL A 403 -11.53 12.40 25.30
C VAL A 403 -11.00 11.76 24.02
N CYS A 404 -11.43 10.54 23.71
CA CYS A 404 -10.99 9.82 22.52
C CYS A 404 -11.32 10.58 21.23
N GLU A 405 -12.58 11.01 21.08
CA GLU A 405 -13.01 11.75 19.89
C GLU A 405 -12.37 13.14 19.81
N SER A 406 -12.20 13.84 20.93
CA SER A 406 -11.54 15.16 20.95
C SER A 406 -10.04 15.09 20.63
N TRP A 407 -9.38 14.00 21.02
CA TRP A 407 -8.02 13.71 20.58
C TRP A 407 -7.96 13.50 19.07
N ALA A 408 -8.84 12.66 18.54
CA ALA A 408 -8.88 12.35 17.12
C ALA A 408 -9.22 13.57 16.24
N THR A 409 -10.15 14.43 16.67
CA THR A 409 -10.47 15.69 15.96
C THR A 409 -9.29 16.66 15.93
N GLY A 410 -8.52 16.75 17.02
CA GLY A 410 -7.32 17.59 17.08
C GLY A 410 -6.22 17.12 16.13
N VAL A 411 -5.93 15.82 16.12
CA VAL A 411 -4.97 15.23 15.18
C VAL A 411 -5.44 15.41 13.73
N GLN A 412 -6.73 15.15 13.48
CA GLN A 412 -7.39 15.39 12.19
C GLN A 412 -7.14 16.83 11.72
N TYR A 413 -7.39 17.82 12.58
CA TYR A 413 -7.18 19.23 12.27
C TYR A 413 -5.72 19.53 11.90
N VAL A 414 -4.78 19.18 12.79
CA VAL A 414 -3.36 19.54 12.64
C VAL A 414 -2.76 18.91 11.38
N LEU A 415 -2.93 17.61 11.17
CA LEU A 415 -2.31 16.93 10.04
C LEU A 415 -2.99 17.27 8.72
N THR A 416 -4.32 17.41 8.70
CA THR A 416 -5.03 17.78 7.46
C THR A 416 -4.65 19.19 7.02
N ARG A 417 -4.46 20.15 7.94
CA ARG A 417 -4.03 21.52 7.59
C ARG A 417 -2.62 21.60 6.99
N MET A 418 -1.75 20.63 7.26
CA MET A 418 -0.44 20.55 6.57
C MET A 418 -0.58 20.29 5.07
N VAL A 419 -1.70 19.69 4.65
CA VAL A 419 -1.98 19.32 3.25
C VAL A 419 -3.01 20.26 2.63
N TYR A 420 -4.02 20.67 3.39
CA TYR A 420 -5.14 21.52 3.00
C TYR A 420 -5.19 22.73 3.94
N LEU A 421 -4.46 23.80 3.59
CA LEU A 421 -4.25 24.97 4.47
C LEU A 421 -5.56 25.59 5.01
N ASN A 422 -6.63 25.56 4.20
CA ASN A 422 -7.94 26.12 4.52
C ASN A 422 -8.89 25.12 5.18
N TYR A 423 -8.41 23.92 5.53
CA TYR A 423 -9.21 22.93 6.24
C TYR A 423 -9.62 23.48 7.60
N LYS A 424 -10.93 23.45 7.88
CA LYS A 424 -11.50 24.16 9.03
C LYS A 424 -11.53 23.30 10.29
N GLY A 425 -11.40 21.98 10.19
CA GLY A 425 -11.63 21.06 11.30
C GLY A 425 -12.88 20.19 11.09
N ARG A 426 -13.22 19.38 12.09
CA ARG A 426 -14.47 18.61 12.07
C ARG A 426 -15.62 19.52 12.45
N TRP A 427 -16.74 19.40 11.76
CA TRP A 427 -17.98 19.97 12.30
C TRP A 427 -18.46 19.13 13.49
N CYS A 428 -18.77 19.76 14.61
CA CYS A 428 -19.29 19.10 15.80
C CYS A 428 -20.57 19.76 16.32
N ASN A 429 -21.52 18.95 16.80
CA ASN A 429 -22.59 19.43 17.67
C ASN A 429 -22.11 19.42 19.12
N PHE A 430 -22.51 20.42 19.91
CA PHE A 430 -22.16 20.42 21.34
C PHE A 430 -22.71 19.20 22.10
N GLY A 431 -23.89 18.69 21.74
CA GLY A 431 -24.47 17.49 22.34
C GLY A 431 -23.79 16.15 22.01
N ASP A 432 -22.78 16.14 21.13
CA ASP A 432 -22.04 14.92 20.75
C ASP A 432 -20.70 14.80 21.51
N ASP A 433 -20.07 13.64 21.45
CA ASP A 433 -18.74 13.38 22.07
C ASP A 433 -17.57 14.09 21.35
N TYR A 434 -17.79 14.62 20.15
CA TYR A 434 -16.77 15.32 19.36
C TYR A 434 -16.57 16.75 19.88
N LYS A 435 -15.40 17.06 20.44
CA LYS A 435 -15.04 18.44 20.84
C LYS A 435 -13.81 18.90 20.09
N ASN A 436 -13.82 20.14 19.58
CA ASN A 436 -12.66 20.73 18.90
C ASN A 436 -11.71 21.46 19.88
N VAL A 437 -11.67 21.03 21.15
CA VAL A 437 -10.86 21.67 22.21
C VAL A 437 -9.37 21.77 21.85
N ILE A 438 -8.83 20.79 21.12
CA ILE A 438 -7.43 20.80 20.69
C ILE A 438 -7.18 21.88 19.65
N MET A 439 -8.13 22.10 18.74
CA MET A 439 -8.02 23.15 17.74
C MET A 439 -7.95 24.51 18.44
N ASP A 440 -8.87 24.80 19.34
CA ASP A 440 -8.90 26.05 20.12
C ASP A 440 -7.59 26.24 20.92
N MET A 441 -7.00 25.18 21.49
CA MET A 441 -5.71 25.30 22.21
C MET A 441 -4.50 25.62 21.29
N ILE A 442 -4.61 25.35 19.99
CA ILE A 442 -3.51 25.46 19.01
C ILE A 442 -3.65 26.68 18.11
N ASP A 443 -4.88 26.96 17.66
CA ASP A 443 -5.14 28.04 16.73
C ASP A 443 -4.89 29.42 17.38
N THR A 444 -4.88 30.45 16.55
CA THR A 444 -4.71 31.82 17.04
C THR A 444 -5.91 32.65 16.60
N PRO A 445 -6.29 33.71 17.35
CA PRO A 445 -7.41 34.58 17.00
C PRO A 445 -7.31 35.20 15.59
N ALA A 446 -6.10 35.29 15.02
CA ALA A 446 -5.87 35.79 13.66
C ALA A 446 -6.24 34.77 12.55
N GLU A 447 -6.31 33.47 12.88
CA GLU A 447 -6.76 32.41 11.96
C GLU A 447 -8.29 32.32 11.88
N ILE A 448 -9.02 32.97 12.79
CA ILE A 448 -10.48 33.05 12.81
C ILE A 448 -10.97 34.09 11.79
N THR A 449 -10.97 33.74 10.49
CA THR A 449 -11.44 34.65 9.43
C THR A 449 -12.97 34.66 9.24
N TYR A 450 -13.73 33.91 10.03
CA TYR A 450 -15.16 33.73 9.80
C TYR A 450 -15.97 33.50 11.09
N TYR A 451 -16.33 34.59 11.77
CA TYR A 451 -17.44 34.57 12.72
C TYR A 451 -18.75 34.56 11.92
N GLN A 452 -19.45 33.44 11.92
CA GLN A 452 -20.85 33.36 11.49
C GLN A 452 -21.74 33.44 12.71
N PRO A 453 -22.39 34.59 12.98
CA PRO A 453 -23.50 34.64 13.92
C PRO A 453 -24.72 34.01 13.24
N ASN A 454 -24.70 32.69 13.06
CA ASN A 454 -25.87 31.98 12.59
C ASN A 454 -26.77 31.75 13.80
N ASN A 455 -27.98 32.29 13.70
CA ASN A 455 -28.92 32.63 14.76
C ASN A 455 -29.60 31.43 15.47
N TYR A 456 -28.89 30.29 15.61
CA TYR A 456 -29.23 29.13 16.44
C TYR A 456 -27.92 28.43 16.84
N GLY A 457 -27.29 28.92 17.91
CA GLY A 457 -25.91 28.59 18.30
C GLY A 457 -25.71 27.21 18.91
N PHE A 458 -25.45 26.19 18.07
CA PHE A 458 -25.05 24.86 18.56
C PHE A 458 -23.94 24.13 17.78
N THR A 459 -23.25 24.77 16.81
CA THR A 459 -22.26 24.05 15.96
C THR A 459 -21.16 24.98 15.43
N ASN A 460 -19.89 24.55 15.44
CA ASN A 460 -18.77 25.22 14.76
C ASN A 460 -17.61 24.23 14.51
N TYR A 461 -16.65 24.64 13.66
CA TYR A 461 -15.40 23.97 13.37
C TYR A 461 -14.31 24.15 14.45
N GLY A 462 -14.59 24.95 15.47
CA GLY A 462 -13.75 25.37 16.61
C GLY A 462 -14.53 26.47 17.34
N TYR A 463 -14.38 26.70 18.64
CA TYR A 463 -15.30 27.58 19.37
C TYR A 463 -14.92 29.07 19.26
N ALA A 464 -15.24 29.73 18.13
CA ALA A 464 -15.06 31.18 17.97
C ALA A 464 -15.97 32.03 18.91
N SER A 465 -15.58 32.14 20.17
CA SER A 465 -16.31 32.84 21.22
C SER A 465 -15.41 33.80 21.98
N PRO A 466 -15.95 34.82 22.66
CA PRO A 466 -15.18 35.60 23.61
C PRO A 466 -14.53 34.78 24.76
N GLN A 467 -14.89 33.50 24.94
CA GLN A 467 -14.23 32.61 25.91
C GLN A 467 -13.12 31.73 25.29
N ASP A 468 -12.89 31.85 23.99
CA ASP A 468 -11.77 31.23 23.27
C ASP A 468 -10.53 32.10 23.43
N GLU A 469 -9.94 31.98 24.62
CA GLU A 469 -8.79 32.77 25.06
C GLU A 469 -7.59 31.88 25.40
N VAL A 470 -7.52 30.69 24.78
CA VAL A 470 -6.39 29.76 24.95
C VAL A 470 -5.69 29.66 23.60
N GLU A 471 -4.36 29.79 23.55
CA GLU A 471 -3.60 29.61 22.32
C GLU A 471 -2.17 29.14 22.63
N GLY A 472 -1.41 28.78 21.60
CA GLY A 472 0.04 28.59 21.71
C GLY A 472 0.48 27.27 22.34
N TYR A 473 -0.42 26.33 22.57
CA TYR A 473 -0.03 24.94 22.83
C TYR A 473 0.39 24.28 21.52
N THR A 474 1.35 23.35 21.60
CA THR A 474 1.68 22.47 20.48
C THR A 474 0.91 21.15 20.60
N ILE A 475 0.65 20.48 19.48
CA ILE A 475 -0.01 19.18 19.49
C ILE A 475 0.75 18.13 20.33
N VAL A 476 2.08 18.22 20.39
CA VAL A 476 2.92 17.31 21.20
C VAL A 476 2.72 17.55 22.70
N GLN A 477 2.60 18.82 23.14
CA GLN A 477 2.29 19.11 24.55
C GLN A 477 0.93 18.51 24.95
N ILE A 478 -0.06 18.67 24.08
CA ILE A 478 -1.42 18.14 24.31
C ILE A 478 -1.40 16.60 24.32
N GLN A 479 -0.64 15.98 23.42
CA GLN A 479 -0.43 14.53 23.34
C GLN A 479 0.22 13.97 24.60
N ASP A 480 1.32 14.56 25.04
CA ASP A 480 2.10 14.05 26.17
C ASP A 480 1.32 14.20 27.48
N ALA A 481 0.50 15.26 27.59
CA ALA A 481 -0.45 15.42 28.68
C ALA A 481 -1.61 14.43 28.66
N LEU A 482 -1.88 13.75 27.53
CA LEU A 482 -2.93 12.74 27.44
C LEU A 482 -2.47 11.37 27.97
N ILE A 483 -1.17 11.15 28.12
CA ILE A 483 -0.62 9.86 28.57
C ILE A 483 -1.18 9.51 29.95
N ASP A 484 -1.71 8.29 30.07
CA ASP A 484 -2.32 7.72 31.28
C ASP A 484 -3.55 8.50 31.82
N GLN A 485 -4.14 9.42 31.05
CA GLN A 485 -5.34 10.18 31.46
C GLN A 485 -6.60 9.60 30.82
N THR A 486 -7.59 9.22 31.61
CA THR A 486 -8.84 8.60 31.11
C THR A 486 -10.05 9.53 31.16
N SER A 487 -9.97 10.67 31.86
CA SER A 487 -11.08 11.60 32.03
C SER A 487 -10.78 12.99 31.48
N TRP A 488 -11.85 13.69 31.07
CA TRP A 488 -11.79 15.04 30.52
C TRP A 488 -11.08 16.05 31.44
N LEU A 489 -11.38 15.98 32.74
CA LEU A 489 -10.81 16.90 33.73
C LEU A 489 -9.37 16.54 34.09
N ASP A 490 -9.05 15.25 34.15
CA ASP A 490 -7.68 14.81 34.45
C ASP A 490 -6.73 15.20 33.32
N TRP A 491 -7.15 15.04 32.06
CA TRP A 491 -6.39 15.49 30.90
C TRP A 491 -6.10 17.00 30.94
N ARG A 492 -7.14 17.82 31.17
CA ARG A 492 -6.99 19.27 31.35
C ARG A 492 -5.99 19.61 32.45
N ASN A 493 -6.15 18.99 33.63
CA ASN A 493 -5.29 19.26 34.78
C ASN A 493 -3.85 18.84 34.48
N ASN A 494 -3.65 17.75 33.73
CA ASN A 494 -2.33 17.30 33.34
C ASN A 494 -1.65 18.27 32.36
N ILE A 495 -2.40 18.88 31.43
CA ILE A 495 -1.88 19.95 30.56
C ILE A 495 -1.33 21.10 31.40
N LYS A 496 -2.11 21.58 32.39
CA LYS A 496 -1.71 22.67 33.31
C LYS A 496 -0.49 22.31 34.16
N ASN A 497 -0.36 21.04 34.56
CA ASN A 497 0.73 20.60 35.42
C ASN A 497 2.05 20.42 34.67
N LEU A 498 2.00 20.02 33.40
CA LEU A 498 3.19 19.69 32.62
C LEU A 498 3.78 20.88 31.87
N TYR A 499 2.96 21.88 31.50
CA TYR A 499 3.38 22.97 30.64
C TYR A 499 2.97 24.32 31.19
N ASN A 500 3.90 25.26 31.15
CA ASN A 500 3.64 26.67 31.41
C ASN A 500 3.29 27.35 30.07
N ASN A 501 2.09 27.92 29.98
CA ASN A 501 1.62 28.68 28.81
C ASN A 501 0.96 29.98 29.29
N GLY A 502 1.19 31.08 28.54
CA GLY A 502 0.64 32.40 28.85
C GLY A 502 -0.89 32.46 28.97
N THR A 503 -1.62 31.50 28.38
CA THR A 503 -3.08 31.40 28.42
C THR A 503 -3.61 30.25 29.29
N GLU A 504 -2.76 29.58 30.08
CA GLU A 504 -3.15 28.39 30.88
C GLU A 504 -4.29 28.65 31.88
N ASN A 505 -4.43 29.88 32.36
CA ASN A 505 -5.51 30.27 33.29
C ASN A 505 -6.90 30.17 32.65
N ASN A 506 -6.98 30.17 31.31
CA ASN A 506 -8.22 30.09 30.56
C ASN A 506 -8.62 28.65 30.19
N LEU A 507 -7.75 27.64 30.45
CA LEU A 507 -8.04 26.24 30.17
C LEU A 507 -9.28 25.71 30.90
N ASP A 508 -9.50 26.15 32.14
CA ASP A 508 -10.69 25.72 32.89
C ASP A 508 -11.97 26.21 32.22
N ALA A 509 -11.98 27.45 31.72
CA ALA A 509 -13.11 28.02 31.00
C ALA A 509 -13.34 27.30 29.66
N LEU A 510 -12.28 27.08 28.88
CA LEU A 510 -12.35 26.38 27.60
C LEU A 510 -12.93 24.97 27.74
N PHE A 511 -12.39 24.16 28.66
CA PHE A 511 -12.88 22.80 28.88
C PHE A 511 -14.32 22.77 29.40
N ASN A 512 -14.72 23.76 30.21
CA ASN A 512 -16.09 23.88 30.71
C ASN A 512 -17.08 24.21 29.59
N VAL A 513 -16.71 25.07 28.63
CA VAL A 513 -17.55 25.39 27.47
C VAL A 513 -17.86 24.12 26.68
N TRP A 514 -16.83 23.32 26.38
CA TRP A 514 -16.98 22.07 25.64
C TRP A 514 -17.72 20.97 26.43
N SER A 515 -17.85 21.10 27.76
CA SER A 515 -18.53 20.13 28.63
C SER A 515 -20.01 20.41 28.91
N ASN A 516 -20.45 21.68 28.85
CA ASN A 516 -21.74 22.12 29.39
C ASN A 516 -22.81 22.43 28.33
N HIS A 517 -22.52 22.14 27.07
CA HIS A 517 -23.42 22.28 25.92
C HIS A 517 -23.41 20.98 25.13
#